data_AF-A0A377B101-F1
#
_entry.id   AF-A0A377B101-F1
#
_cell.length_a   1.000
_cell.length_b   1.000
_cell.length_c   1.000
_cell.angle_alpha   90.00
_cell.angle_beta   90.00
_cell.angle_gamma   90.00
#
_symmetry.space_group_name_H-M   'P 1'
#
loop_
_entity.id
_entity.type
_entity.pdbx_description
1 polymer ?
#
loop_
_entity_poly.entity_id
_entity_poly.type
_entity_poly.pdbx_seq_one_letter_code
_entity_poly.pdbx_strand_id
1 'polypeptide(L)'
;MAGEHADHLLYIIDEASGVSDKAFSVITGALTGKDNRILLLSQPTRPSGYFYDSHHRLAIRPGNPDGLFTAIILNSEESPLVDAKFIRAKLAEYGGRDNPMYMIKVRGEFPKSQDGFLLGRDEVERATRRKVKIAKGWGWVACVDVAGGTGRDKSVINIMMVSGQRNKRRVINYRMLEYTDVTETQLAAKIFAECNPERFPNITIAIDGDGLGKSTADLMYERYGITVQRIRWGKKDAQP
;
A
#
# COMPACT_ATOMS: atom_id res chain seq x y z
N MET A 1 -7.89 29.80 -5.70
CA MET A 1 -9.06 28.91 -5.91
C MET A 1 -9.94 28.81 -4.65
N ALA A 2 -10.08 29.87 -3.85
CA ALA A 2 -11.08 29.92 -2.78
C ALA A 2 -11.97 31.13 -3.09
N GLY A 3 -13.29 30.94 -3.05
CA GLY A 3 -14.26 32.05 -3.11
C GLY A 3 -15.09 32.21 -4.39
N GLU A 4 -15.01 31.30 -5.37
CA GLU A 4 -15.95 31.33 -6.50
C GLU A 4 -17.29 30.71 -6.07
N HIS A 5 -18.28 31.56 -5.80
CA HIS A 5 -19.66 31.16 -5.50
C HIS A 5 -20.57 31.60 -6.66
N ALA A 6 -21.16 30.62 -7.33
CA ALA A 6 -22.17 30.83 -8.36
C ALA A 6 -23.27 29.78 -8.23
N ASP A 7 -24.51 30.17 -8.52
CA ASP A 7 -25.68 29.28 -8.43
C ASP A 7 -25.51 28.03 -9.33
N HIS A 8 -24.84 28.20 -10.47
CA HIS A 8 -24.63 27.18 -11.50
C HIS A 8 -23.14 27.01 -11.86
N LEU A 9 -22.31 26.67 -10.87
CA LEU A 9 -20.87 26.47 -11.08
C LEU A 9 -20.57 25.10 -11.73
N LEU A 10 -19.81 25.10 -12.83
CA LEU A 10 -19.28 23.90 -13.46
C LEU A 10 -17.75 23.95 -13.51
N TYR A 11 -17.09 23.00 -12.85
CA TYR A 11 -15.66 22.76 -13.04
C TYR A 11 -15.45 21.68 -14.10
N ILE A 12 -14.65 21.97 -15.11
CA ILE A 12 -14.12 20.98 -16.06
C ILE A 12 -12.62 20.88 -15.81
N ILE A 13 -12.16 19.69 -15.43
CA ILE A 13 -10.76 19.43 -15.12
C ILE A 13 -10.26 18.43 -16.13
N ASP A 14 -9.45 18.93 -17.06
CA ASP A 14 -8.67 18.08 -17.96
C ASP A 14 -7.40 17.59 -17.25
N GLU A 15 -6.85 16.49 -17.72
CA GLU A 15 -5.70 15.79 -17.10
C GLU A 15 -5.89 15.50 -15.60
N ALA A 16 -7.13 15.24 -15.18
CA ALA A 16 -7.52 15.13 -13.76
C ALA A 16 -6.75 14.08 -12.95
N SER A 17 -6.22 13.02 -13.58
CA SER A 17 -5.36 12.03 -12.90
C SER A 17 -4.07 12.66 -12.34
N GLY A 18 -3.53 13.69 -12.99
CA GLY A 18 -2.32 14.40 -12.56
C GLY A 18 -2.55 15.42 -11.43
N VAL A 19 -3.80 15.78 -11.15
CA VAL A 19 -4.14 16.81 -10.16
C VAL A 19 -3.98 16.27 -8.73
N SER A 20 -3.41 17.08 -7.85
CA SER A 20 -3.18 16.70 -6.44
C SER A 20 -4.48 16.66 -5.63
N ASP A 21 -4.57 15.77 -4.65
CA ASP A 21 -5.73 15.69 -3.75
C ASP A 21 -5.96 16.99 -2.96
N LYS A 22 -4.89 17.74 -2.67
CA LYS A 22 -5.00 19.07 -2.05
C LYS A 22 -5.74 20.06 -2.95
N ALA A 23 -5.44 20.06 -4.26
CA ALA A 23 -6.15 20.90 -5.21
C ALA A 23 -7.62 20.46 -5.34
N PHE A 24 -7.88 19.16 -5.41
CA PHE A 24 -9.25 18.64 -5.42
C PHE A 24 -10.03 19.03 -4.16
N SER A 25 -9.43 18.93 -2.98
CA SER A 25 -10.09 19.34 -1.72
C SER A 25 -10.54 20.80 -1.74
N VAL A 26 -9.77 21.68 -2.38
CA VAL A 26 -10.13 23.10 -2.54
C VAL A 26 -11.26 23.26 -3.54
N ILE A 27 -11.16 22.61 -4.71
CA ILE A 27 -12.18 22.66 -5.77
C ILE A 27 -13.52 22.12 -5.27
N THR A 28 -13.51 20.94 -4.63
CA THR A 28 -14.73 20.31 -4.13
C THR A 28 -15.32 21.07 -2.96
N GLY A 29 -14.49 21.79 -2.19
CA GLY A 29 -14.95 22.68 -1.13
C GLY A 29 -15.74 23.89 -1.65
N ALA A 30 -15.57 24.28 -2.91
CA ALA A 30 -16.34 25.34 -3.55
C ALA A 30 -17.68 24.87 -4.13
N LEU A 31 -17.88 23.56 -4.31
CA LEU A 31 -19.10 22.95 -4.87
C LEU A 31 -20.20 22.80 -3.80
N THR A 32 -20.64 23.90 -3.19
CA THR A 32 -21.63 23.88 -2.09
C THR A 32 -23.07 24.10 -2.57
N GLY A 33 -23.25 24.66 -3.77
CA GLY A 33 -24.56 24.95 -4.36
C GLY A 33 -25.23 23.71 -4.94
N LYS A 34 -26.58 23.68 -4.88
CA LYS A 34 -27.41 22.56 -5.35
C LYS A 34 -27.16 22.23 -6.83
N ASP A 35 -26.89 23.24 -7.66
CA ASP A 35 -26.65 23.04 -9.09
C ASP A 35 -25.18 23.13 -9.49
N ASN A 36 -24.27 22.97 -8.54
CA ASN A 36 -22.85 22.90 -8.86
C ASN A 36 -22.49 21.50 -9.42
N ARG A 37 -21.57 21.47 -10.37
CA ARG A 37 -21.16 20.27 -11.11
C ARG A 37 -19.65 20.23 -11.30
N ILE A 38 -19.13 19.03 -11.46
CA ILE A 38 -17.73 18.79 -11.79
C ILE A 38 -17.63 17.68 -12.85
N LEU A 39 -16.82 17.92 -13.87
CA LEU A 39 -16.47 16.98 -14.92
C LEU A 39 -14.96 16.74 -14.87
N LEU A 40 -14.59 15.46 -14.77
CA LEU A 40 -13.20 15.02 -14.71
C LEU A 40 -12.85 14.25 -15.98
N LEU A 41 -11.87 14.75 -16.73
CA LEU A 41 -11.38 14.14 -17.97
C LEU A 41 -9.92 13.76 -17.77
N SER A 42 -9.55 12.51 -18.01
CA SER A 42 -8.15 12.09 -17.96
C SER A 42 -7.92 10.69 -18.49
N GLN A 43 -6.67 10.40 -18.83
CA GLN A 43 -6.18 9.03 -18.87
C GLN A 43 -5.96 8.52 -17.44
N PRO A 44 -6.27 7.25 -17.14
CA PRO A 44 -6.22 6.69 -15.78
C PRO A 44 -4.79 6.31 -15.34
N THR A 45 -3.88 7.28 -15.34
CA THR A 45 -2.43 7.07 -15.16
C THR A 45 -2.03 6.65 -13.74
N ARG A 46 -2.88 6.89 -12.72
CA ARG A 46 -2.56 6.64 -11.31
C ARG A 46 -3.60 5.72 -10.65
N PRO A 47 -3.20 4.62 -9.99
CA PRO A 47 -4.12 3.70 -9.29
C PRO A 47 -4.58 4.22 -7.92
N SER A 48 -4.53 5.53 -7.71
CA SER A 48 -4.83 6.20 -6.44
C SER A 48 -5.09 7.69 -6.66
N GLY A 49 -5.61 8.36 -5.63
CA GLY A 49 -5.97 9.78 -5.65
C GLY A 49 -7.43 10.03 -6.04
N TYR A 50 -7.83 11.28 -6.05
CA TYR A 50 -9.24 11.66 -6.22
C TYR A 50 -9.86 11.21 -7.56
N PHE A 51 -9.11 11.30 -8.67
CA PHE A 51 -9.57 10.82 -9.98
C PHE A 51 -9.75 9.29 -10.02
N TYR A 52 -8.88 8.54 -9.34
CA TYR A 52 -9.08 7.10 -9.18
C TYR A 52 -10.35 6.83 -8.36
N ASP A 53 -10.54 7.56 -7.27
CA ASP A 53 -11.69 7.40 -6.38
C ASP A 53 -13.01 7.76 -7.08
N SER A 54 -13.04 8.74 -7.99
CA SER A 54 -14.23 9.09 -8.77
C SER A 54 -14.71 7.96 -9.68
N HIS A 55 -13.80 7.07 -10.10
CA HIS A 55 -14.12 5.86 -10.89
C HIS A 55 -14.32 4.61 -10.02
N HIS A 56 -13.94 4.69 -8.74
CA HIS A 56 -14.01 3.60 -7.78
C HIS A 56 -14.85 4.01 -6.59
N ARG A 57 -14.23 4.29 -5.44
CA ARG A 57 -14.92 4.45 -4.15
C ARG A 57 -16.13 5.40 -4.20
N LEU A 58 -16.04 6.49 -4.97
CA LEU A 58 -17.08 7.51 -5.10
C LEU A 58 -18.02 7.30 -6.30
N ALA A 59 -17.77 6.29 -7.14
CA ALA A 59 -18.63 6.01 -8.29
C ALA A 59 -19.97 5.40 -7.86
N ILE A 60 -21.03 5.73 -8.61
CA ILE A 60 -22.34 5.08 -8.55
C ILE A 60 -22.20 3.67 -9.13
N ARG A 61 -22.54 2.64 -8.34
CA ARG A 61 -22.51 1.22 -8.74
C ARG A 61 -23.47 0.39 -7.89
N PRO A 62 -23.76 -0.88 -8.23
CA PRO A 62 -24.66 -1.72 -7.44
C PRO A 62 -24.30 -1.82 -5.94
N GLY A 63 -23.00 -1.81 -5.61
CA GLY A 63 -22.52 -1.81 -4.22
C GLY A 63 -22.34 -0.43 -3.58
N ASN A 64 -22.68 0.65 -4.27
CA ASN A 64 -22.62 2.04 -3.82
C ASN A 64 -23.63 2.89 -4.63
N PRO A 65 -24.95 2.71 -4.41
CA PRO A 65 -25.97 3.41 -5.18
C PRO A 65 -25.94 4.92 -4.92
N ASP A 66 -25.53 5.35 -3.72
CA ASP A 66 -25.39 6.76 -3.32
C ASP A 66 -24.03 7.36 -3.71
N GLY A 67 -23.40 6.82 -4.75
CA GLY A 67 -22.15 7.35 -5.29
C GLY A 67 -22.30 8.80 -5.78
N LEU A 68 -21.19 9.53 -5.81
CA LEU A 68 -21.13 10.92 -6.24
C LEU A 68 -20.88 11.07 -7.74
N PHE A 69 -20.24 10.08 -8.37
CA PHE A 69 -19.79 10.17 -9.76
C PHE A 69 -20.46 9.13 -10.65
N THR A 70 -20.87 9.56 -11.84
CA THR A 70 -21.12 8.65 -12.96
C THR A 70 -19.78 8.39 -13.66
N ALA A 71 -19.19 7.23 -13.40
CA ALA A 71 -17.91 6.85 -13.98
C ALA A 71 -18.10 6.33 -15.41
N ILE A 72 -17.40 6.94 -16.37
CA ILE A 72 -17.44 6.56 -17.78
C ILE A 72 -16.04 6.10 -18.18
N ILE A 73 -15.94 4.89 -18.74
CA ILE A 73 -14.68 4.34 -19.27
C ILE A 73 -14.82 4.31 -20.79
N LEU A 74 -13.85 4.90 -21.49
CA LEU A 74 -13.82 4.94 -22.93
C LEU A 74 -12.71 4.01 -23.44
N ASN A 75 -13.11 2.87 -23.99
CA ASN A 75 -12.20 1.90 -24.59
C ASN A 75 -12.05 2.17 -26.10
N SER A 76 -10.81 2.40 -26.55
CA SER A 76 -10.50 2.62 -27.96
C SER A 76 -10.78 1.39 -28.83
N GLU A 77 -10.75 0.18 -28.27
CA GLU A 77 -11.08 -1.06 -28.99
C GLU A 77 -12.58 -1.16 -29.36
N GLU A 78 -13.43 -0.42 -28.64
CA GLU A 78 -14.89 -0.42 -28.81
C GLU A 78 -15.38 0.82 -29.57
N SER A 79 -14.48 1.77 -29.84
CA SER A 79 -14.84 3.03 -30.48
C SER A 79 -14.92 2.88 -32.00
N PRO A 80 -16.06 3.23 -32.63
CA PRO A 80 -16.18 3.22 -34.09
C PRO A 80 -15.30 4.28 -34.77
N LEU A 81 -14.73 5.21 -34.00
CA LEU A 81 -13.85 6.27 -34.49
C LEU A 81 -12.38 5.85 -34.52
N VAL A 82 -12.04 4.67 -34.00
CA VAL A 82 -10.65 4.21 -33.91
C VAL A 82 -10.39 3.11 -34.94
N ASP A 83 -9.38 3.31 -35.77
CA ASP A 83 -8.96 2.32 -36.76
C ASP A 83 -8.38 1.07 -36.08
N ALA A 84 -8.84 -0.12 -36.47
CA ALA A 84 -8.29 -1.39 -36.00
C ALA A 84 -6.77 -1.52 -36.26
N LYS A 85 -6.22 -0.84 -37.27
CA LYS A 85 -4.78 -0.75 -37.53
C LYS A 85 -4.05 -0.04 -36.38
N PHE A 86 -4.62 1.02 -35.82
CA PHE A 86 -4.07 1.70 -34.65
C PHE A 86 -4.02 0.76 -33.44
N ILE A 87 -5.11 0.02 -33.18
CA ILE A 87 -5.18 -0.95 -32.07
C ILE A 87 -4.09 -2.03 -32.21
N ARG A 88 -3.93 -2.61 -33.41
CA ARG A 88 -2.90 -3.62 -33.67
C ARG A 88 -1.48 -3.05 -33.49
N ALA A 89 -1.24 -1.83 -33.96
CA ALA A 89 0.05 -1.17 -33.79
C ALA A 89 0.38 -0.95 -32.30
N LYS A 90 -0.57 -0.45 -31.50
CA LYS A 90 -0.37 -0.25 -30.06
C LYS A 90 -0.23 -1.55 -29.28
N LEU A 91 -0.90 -2.61 -29.70
CA LEU A 91 -0.75 -3.93 -29.09
C LEU A 91 0.68 -4.48 -29.28
N ALA A 92 1.23 -4.32 -30.49
CA ALA A 92 2.60 -4.69 -30.81
C ALA A 92 3.64 -3.79 -30.09
N GLU A 93 3.41 -2.47 -30.06
CA GLU A 93 4.29 -1.48 -29.41
C GLU A 93 4.41 -1.73 -27.90
N TYR A 94 3.30 -1.98 -27.20
CA TYR A 94 3.29 -2.16 -25.74
C TYR A 94 3.48 -3.60 -25.29
N GLY A 95 3.50 -4.57 -26.20
CA GLY A 95 3.78 -5.97 -25.85
C GLY A 95 2.64 -6.69 -25.13
N GLY A 96 1.38 -6.30 -25.41
CA GLY A 96 0.19 -7.03 -24.95
C GLY A 96 -0.86 -6.18 -24.23
N ARG A 97 -2.05 -6.77 -24.03
CA ARG A 97 -3.24 -6.10 -23.45
C ARG A 97 -3.12 -5.81 -21.95
N ASP A 98 -2.29 -6.57 -21.25
CA ASP A 98 -2.05 -6.41 -19.81
C ASP A 98 -0.88 -5.46 -19.52
N ASN A 99 -0.22 -4.91 -20.55
CA ASN A 99 0.79 -3.89 -20.35
C ASN A 99 0.13 -2.60 -19.81
N PRO A 100 0.67 -1.97 -18.75
CA PRO A 100 0.10 -0.75 -18.18
C PRO A 100 -0.14 0.37 -19.21
N MET A 101 0.76 0.55 -20.17
CA MET A 101 0.61 1.56 -21.22
C MET A 101 -0.56 1.27 -22.14
N TYR A 102 -0.81 -0.01 -22.45
CA TYR A 102 -1.96 -0.43 -23.24
C TYR A 102 -3.27 -0.24 -22.45
N MET A 103 -3.29 -0.63 -21.18
CA MET A 103 -4.43 -0.43 -20.29
C MET A 103 -4.82 1.06 -20.21
N ILE A 104 -3.86 1.94 -19.98
CA ILE A 104 -4.09 3.38 -19.81
C ILE A 104 -4.50 4.03 -21.14
N LYS A 105 -3.73 3.80 -22.21
CA LYS A 105 -3.85 4.58 -23.45
C LYS A 105 -4.84 4.02 -24.45
N VAL A 106 -5.19 2.74 -24.35
CA VAL A 106 -6.11 2.08 -25.29
C VAL A 106 -7.40 1.71 -24.57
N ARG A 107 -7.33 0.98 -23.45
CA ARG A 107 -8.51 0.46 -22.76
C ARG A 107 -9.20 1.45 -21.81
N GLY A 108 -8.54 2.56 -21.49
CA GLY A 108 -9.05 3.53 -20.51
C GLY A 108 -9.12 2.93 -19.10
N GLU A 109 -8.27 1.95 -18.79
CA GLU A 109 -8.25 1.24 -17.51
C GLU A 109 -7.10 1.70 -16.61
N PHE A 110 -7.39 1.81 -15.30
CA PHE A 110 -6.36 2.05 -14.30
C PHE A 110 -5.40 0.86 -14.22
N PRO A 111 -4.07 1.10 -14.21
CA PRO A 111 -3.11 0.02 -14.10
C PRO A 111 -3.20 -0.64 -12.72
N LYS A 112 -3.02 -1.96 -12.64
CA LYS A 112 -3.09 -2.71 -11.37
C LYS A 112 -1.88 -2.45 -10.45
N SER A 113 -0.77 -2.07 -11.04
CA SER A 113 0.50 -1.74 -10.38
C SER A 113 1.10 -0.51 -11.03
N GLN A 114 1.73 0.34 -10.23
CA GLN A 114 2.56 1.43 -10.72
C GLN A 114 4.00 0.92 -10.84
N ASP A 115 4.72 1.29 -11.90
CA ASP A 115 6.13 0.94 -12.06
C ASP A 115 6.94 1.41 -10.84
N GLY A 116 7.85 0.55 -10.37
CA GLY A 116 8.70 0.80 -9.20
C GLY A 116 8.17 0.28 -7.86
N PHE A 117 6.96 -0.30 -7.81
CA PHE A 117 6.39 -0.91 -6.61
C PHE A 117 6.41 -2.45 -6.69
N LEU A 118 6.88 -3.11 -5.62
CA LEU A 118 6.95 -4.58 -5.55
C LEU A 118 5.59 -5.26 -5.35
N LEU A 119 4.61 -4.55 -4.78
CA LEU A 119 3.27 -5.07 -4.47
C LEU A 119 2.21 -4.11 -5.01
N GLY A 120 1.24 -4.65 -5.74
CA GLY A 120 0.09 -3.89 -6.24
C GLY A 120 -0.96 -3.65 -5.15
N ARG A 121 -1.73 -2.56 -5.26
CA ARG A 121 -2.81 -2.23 -4.32
C ARG A 121 -3.82 -3.37 -4.16
N ASP A 122 -4.25 -3.94 -5.29
CA ASP A 122 -5.20 -5.04 -5.33
C ASP A 122 -4.68 -6.30 -4.61
N GLU A 123 -3.37 -6.57 -4.68
CA GLU A 123 -2.75 -7.68 -3.92
C GLU A 123 -2.82 -7.46 -2.41
N VAL A 124 -2.51 -6.24 -1.96
CA VAL A 124 -2.57 -5.85 -0.55
C VAL A 124 -4.02 -5.93 -0.05
N GLU A 125 -4.97 -5.38 -0.79
CA GLU A 125 -6.39 -5.42 -0.42
C GLU A 125 -6.95 -6.84 -0.39
N ARG A 126 -6.53 -7.71 -1.32
CA ARG A 126 -6.87 -9.14 -1.25
C ARG A 126 -6.20 -9.84 -0.08
N ALA A 127 -5.02 -9.41 0.35
CA ALA A 127 -4.32 -10.00 1.48
C ALA A 127 -5.02 -9.65 2.80
N THR A 128 -5.47 -8.41 2.99
CA THR A 128 -6.15 -7.96 4.22
C THR A 128 -7.51 -8.64 4.41
N ARG A 129 -8.22 -8.97 3.33
CA ARG A 129 -9.53 -9.66 3.39
C ARG A 129 -9.41 -11.18 3.57
N ARG A 130 -8.22 -11.76 3.43
CA ARG A 130 -8.05 -13.21 3.39
C ARG A 130 -8.05 -13.81 4.78
N LYS A 131 -8.96 -14.76 5.02
CA LYS A 131 -8.93 -15.59 6.24
C LYS A 131 -7.81 -16.64 6.12
N VAL A 132 -6.68 -16.40 6.77
CA VAL A 132 -5.53 -17.31 6.79
C VAL A 132 -5.74 -18.38 7.86
N LYS A 133 -5.61 -19.66 7.49
CA LYS A 133 -5.58 -20.79 8.44
C LYS A 133 -4.14 -21.20 8.71
N ILE A 134 -3.68 -21.09 9.96
CA ILE A 134 -2.34 -21.53 10.35
C ILE A 134 -2.24 -23.06 10.26
N ALA A 135 -1.12 -23.59 9.76
CA ALA A 135 -0.90 -25.03 9.67
C ALA A 135 -0.36 -25.61 10.99
N LYS A 136 -0.39 -26.94 11.14
CA LYS A 136 0.30 -27.63 12.25
C LYS A 136 1.80 -27.33 12.22
N GLY A 137 2.45 -27.38 13.38
CA GLY A 137 3.89 -27.07 13.51
C GLY A 137 4.21 -25.58 13.31
N TRP A 138 3.27 -24.70 13.69
CA TRP A 138 3.51 -23.26 13.70
C TRP A 138 4.33 -22.85 14.92
N GLY A 139 4.99 -21.69 14.84
CA GLY A 139 5.72 -21.09 15.95
C GLY A 139 5.51 -19.58 16.04
N TRP A 140 5.84 -19.02 17.20
CA TRP A 140 5.83 -17.57 17.43
C TRP A 140 7.08 -16.93 16.84
N VAL A 141 6.89 -15.83 16.12
CA VAL A 141 7.98 -14.99 15.62
C VAL A 141 7.67 -13.54 15.94
N ALA A 142 8.64 -12.81 16.49
CA ALA A 142 8.62 -11.35 16.53
C ALA A 142 9.65 -10.82 15.54
N CYS A 143 9.20 -10.02 14.57
CA CYS A 143 10.11 -9.23 13.73
C CYS A 143 10.17 -7.80 14.27
N VAL A 144 11.38 -7.29 14.45
CA VAL A 144 11.65 -5.96 14.97
C VAL A 144 12.41 -5.15 13.94
N ASP A 145 11.81 -4.04 13.54
CA ASP A 145 12.45 -3.00 12.73
C ASP A 145 12.83 -1.84 13.66
N VAL A 146 14.11 -1.47 13.66
CA VAL A 146 14.68 -0.50 14.60
C VAL A 146 14.91 0.80 13.86
N ALA A 147 14.10 1.81 14.18
CA ALA A 147 14.28 3.17 13.72
C ALA A 147 15.09 3.99 14.73
N GLY A 148 15.73 5.06 14.26
CA GLY A 148 16.50 5.95 15.12
C GLY A 148 15.71 6.87 16.04
N GLY A 149 14.37 6.78 16.02
CA GLY A 149 13.52 7.51 16.95
C GLY A 149 13.72 9.02 16.90
N THR A 150 14.11 9.58 15.74
CA THR A 150 14.14 11.02 15.53
C THR A 150 13.25 11.36 14.33
N GLY A 151 12.34 12.32 14.50
CA GLY A 151 11.44 12.75 13.43
C GLY A 151 10.26 11.81 13.20
N ARG A 152 10.07 11.34 11.96
CA ARG A 152 8.88 10.56 11.55
C ARG A 152 9.06 9.05 11.63
N ASP A 153 10.26 8.57 11.94
CA ASP A 153 10.59 7.14 11.87
C ASP A 153 10.22 6.45 13.19
N LYS A 154 9.59 5.28 13.09
CA LYS A 154 9.10 4.50 14.24
C LYS A 154 9.75 3.13 14.27
N SER A 155 10.11 2.69 15.47
CA SER A 155 10.48 1.29 15.68
C SER A 155 9.22 0.44 15.74
N VAL A 156 9.22 -0.73 15.08
CA VAL A 156 8.05 -1.60 14.97
C VAL A 156 8.38 -2.98 15.53
N ILE A 157 7.47 -3.53 16.34
CA ILE A 157 7.48 -4.93 16.76
C ILE A 157 6.24 -5.61 16.18
N ASN A 158 6.43 -6.60 15.32
CA ASN A 158 5.36 -7.43 14.75
C ASN A 158 5.45 -8.85 15.31
N ILE A 159 4.54 -9.18 16.23
CA ILE A 159 4.39 -10.52 16.80
C ILE A 159 3.37 -11.29 15.95
N MET A 160 3.77 -12.47 15.49
CA MET A 160 3.00 -13.26 14.54
C MET A 160 3.15 -14.76 14.77
N MET A 161 2.13 -15.50 14.30
CA MET A 161 2.20 -16.95 14.15
C MET A 161 2.67 -17.28 12.73
N VAL A 162 3.70 -18.10 12.61
CA VAL A 162 4.28 -18.48 11.31
C VAL A 162 4.26 -19.99 11.14
N SER A 163 3.83 -20.47 9.98
CA SER A 163 3.88 -21.88 9.59
C SER A 163 4.27 -22.05 8.13
N GLY A 164 4.72 -23.25 7.77
CA GLY A 164 5.13 -23.57 6.39
C GLY A 164 6.47 -22.96 5.99
N GLN A 165 6.92 -23.33 4.79
CA GLN A 165 8.24 -22.97 4.27
C GLN A 165 8.12 -22.38 2.86
N ARG A 166 9.03 -21.46 2.54
CA ARG A 166 9.13 -20.81 1.22
C ARG A 166 7.74 -20.35 0.72
N ASN A 167 7.31 -20.84 -0.43
CA ASN A 167 6.08 -20.44 -1.12
C ASN A 167 4.80 -20.96 -0.44
N LYS A 168 4.91 -21.82 0.57
CA LYS A 168 3.78 -22.33 1.37
C LYS A 168 3.69 -21.67 2.75
N ARG A 169 4.48 -20.62 3.00
CA ARG A 169 4.47 -19.92 4.28
C ARG A 169 3.13 -19.23 4.53
N ARG A 170 2.64 -19.34 5.75
CA ARG A 170 1.42 -18.68 6.23
C ARG A 170 1.77 -17.88 7.47
N VAL A 171 1.27 -16.65 7.50
CA VAL A 171 1.50 -15.70 8.60
C VAL A 171 0.15 -15.21 9.09
N ILE A 172 -0.03 -15.19 10.41
CA ILE A 172 -1.12 -14.49 11.07
C ILE A 172 -0.49 -13.45 11.98
N ASN A 173 -0.71 -12.17 11.68
CA ASN A 173 -0.34 -11.09 12.58
C ASN A 173 -1.19 -11.22 13.86
N TYR A 174 -0.52 -11.25 15.00
CA TYR A 174 -1.17 -11.29 16.31
C TYR A 174 -1.19 -9.90 16.94
N ARG A 175 -0.07 -9.17 16.87
CA ARG A 175 0.03 -7.82 17.40
C ARG A 175 1.11 -7.03 16.68
N MET A 176 0.79 -5.78 16.34
CA MET A 176 1.73 -4.80 15.81
C MET A 176 1.86 -3.65 16.81
N LEU A 177 3.08 -3.34 17.21
CA LEU A 177 3.41 -2.29 18.16
C LEU A 177 4.34 -1.29 17.48
N GLU A 178 4.08 0.00 17.68
CA GLU A 178 4.89 1.08 17.13
C GLU A 178 5.38 1.97 18.28
N TYR A 179 6.66 2.33 18.23
CA TYR A 179 7.29 3.21 19.21
C TYR A 179 8.02 4.36 18.50
N THR A 180 7.71 5.58 18.92
CA THR A 180 8.41 6.80 18.50
C THR A 180 9.35 7.23 19.62
N ASP A 181 10.47 7.89 19.28
CA ASP A 181 11.39 8.53 20.23
C ASP A 181 11.94 7.59 21.32
N VAL A 182 12.19 6.32 20.97
CA VAL A 182 12.79 5.33 21.88
C VAL A 182 14.27 5.12 21.55
N THR A 183 15.10 5.15 22.59
CA THR A 183 16.51 4.71 22.50
C THR A 183 16.60 3.20 22.34
N GLU A 184 17.75 2.67 21.90
CA GLU A 184 17.98 1.24 21.73
C GLU A 184 17.82 0.47 23.04
N THR A 185 18.19 1.09 24.16
CA THR A 185 18.00 0.52 25.50
C THR A 185 16.51 0.44 25.87
N GLN A 186 15.75 1.50 25.62
CA GLN A 186 14.31 1.50 25.87
C GLN A 186 13.61 0.49 24.96
N LEU A 187 13.98 0.42 23.68
CA LEU A 187 13.42 -0.53 22.74
C LEU A 187 13.73 -1.97 23.14
N ALA A 188 14.96 -2.29 23.56
CA ALA A 188 15.31 -3.62 24.08
C ALA A 188 14.41 -4.00 25.28
N ALA A 189 14.18 -3.08 26.21
CA ALA A 189 13.26 -3.30 27.32
C ALA A 189 11.81 -3.54 26.86
N LYS A 190 11.35 -2.83 25.83
CA LYS A 190 10.01 -3.06 25.22
C LYS A 190 9.94 -4.42 24.54
N ILE A 191 10.96 -4.82 23.77
CA ILE A 191 11.01 -6.13 23.13
C ILE A 191 10.93 -7.24 24.19
N PHE A 192 11.72 -7.15 25.27
CA PHE A 192 11.70 -8.12 26.37
C PHE A 192 10.31 -8.23 27.01
N ALA A 193 9.68 -7.09 27.33
CA ALA A 193 8.37 -7.07 27.95
C ALA A 193 7.26 -7.63 27.02
N GLU A 194 7.31 -7.29 25.74
CA GLU A 194 6.26 -7.64 24.78
C GLU A 194 6.45 -9.04 24.19
N CYS A 195 7.66 -9.60 24.18
CA CYS A 195 7.98 -10.94 23.69
C CYS A 195 8.18 -11.96 24.81
N ASN A 196 7.51 -11.78 25.96
CA ASN A 196 7.65 -12.67 27.12
C ASN A 196 7.37 -14.16 26.76
N PRO A 197 8.31 -15.10 27.01
CA PRO A 197 8.15 -16.53 26.76
C PRO A 197 6.96 -17.20 27.45
N GLU A 198 6.48 -16.69 28.59
CA GLU A 198 5.28 -17.21 29.25
C GLU A 198 4.02 -17.01 28.39
N ARG A 199 3.97 -15.89 27.67
CA ARG A 199 2.87 -15.55 26.76
C ARG A 199 3.10 -16.12 25.37
N PHE A 200 4.36 -16.15 24.92
CA PHE A 200 4.77 -16.61 23.60
C PHE A 200 5.86 -17.68 23.73
N PRO A 201 5.48 -18.93 24.06
CA PRO A 201 6.44 -20.01 24.26
C PRO A 201 7.34 -20.21 23.03
N ASN A 202 8.65 -20.30 23.25
CA ASN A 202 9.67 -20.51 22.22
C ASN A 202 9.62 -19.46 21.07
N ILE A 203 9.27 -18.21 21.38
CA ILE A 203 9.26 -17.15 20.37
C ILE A 203 10.65 -16.91 19.79
N THR A 204 10.74 -16.88 18.46
CA THR A 204 11.93 -16.41 17.75
C THR A 204 11.86 -14.90 17.59
N ILE A 205 12.82 -14.18 18.17
CA ILE A 205 12.93 -12.73 18.01
C ILE A 205 13.95 -12.46 16.92
N ALA A 206 13.51 -11.83 15.83
CA ALA A 206 14.33 -11.43 14.71
C ALA A 206 14.40 -9.90 14.62
N ILE A 207 15.60 -9.34 14.75
CA ILE A 207 15.83 -7.88 14.76
C ILE A 207 16.59 -7.51 13.49
N ASP A 208 16.18 -6.44 12.80
CA ASP A 208 17.04 -5.80 11.81
C ASP A 208 18.35 -5.41 12.48
N GLY A 209 19.43 -6.11 12.15
CA GLY A 209 20.71 -5.96 12.82
C GLY A 209 21.53 -4.80 12.28
N ASP A 210 21.12 -4.14 11.21
CA ASP A 210 21.86 -3.03 10.60
C ASP A 210 21.62 -1.71 11.35
N GLY A 211 22.59 -0.80 11.27
CA GLY A 211 22.57 0.46 12.02
C GLY A 211 22.35 0.26 13.53
N LEU A 212 21.33 0.95 14.05
CA LEU A 212 20.99 0.98 15.48
C LEU A 212 20.48 -0.37 16.01
N GLY A 213 19.89 -1.19 15.13
CA GLY A 213 19.40 -2.50 15.54
C GLY A 213 20.51 -3.49 15.89
N LYS A 214 21.77 -3.22 15.48
CA LYS A 214 22.95 -3.92 16.02
C LYS A 214 23.01 -3.78 17.55
N SER A 215 22.97 -2.53 18.03
CA SER A 215 23.06 -2.19 19.45
C SER A 215 21.85 -2.72 20.21
N THR A 216 20.64 -2.60 19.65
CA THR A 216 19.44 -3.19 20.25
C THR A 216 19.58 -4.71 20.43
N ALA A 217 20.12 -5.42 19.43
CA ALA A 217 20.35 -6.85 19.51
C ALA A 217 21.45 -7.24 20.51
N ASP A 218 22.52 -6.44 20.64
CA ASP A 218 23.55 -6.61 21.68
C ASP A 218 22.93 -6.48 23.08
N LEU A 219 22.13 -5.42 23.30
CA LEU A 219 21.44 -5.15 24.56
C LEU A 219 20.44 -6.24 24.97
N MET A 220 19.77 -6.89 24.00
CA MET A 220 18.90 -8.05 24.29
C MET A 220 19.67 -9.20 24.93
N TYR A 221 20.88 -9.46 24.49
CA TYR A 221 21.73 -10.50 25.07
C TYR A 221 22.34 -10.03 26.40
N GLU A 222 22.95 -8.85 26.43
CA GLU A 222 23.68 -8.34 27.59
C GLU A 222 22.80 -8.13 28.82
N ARG A 223 21.56 -7.65 28.64
CA ARG A 223 20.66 -7.31 29.75
C ARG A 223 19.66 -8.40 30.10
N TYR A 224 19.26 -9.19 29.11
CA TYR A 224 18.15 -10.14 29.27
C TYR A 224 18.55 -11.59 28.96
N GLY A 225 19.79 -11.84 28.53
CA GLY A 225 20.26 -13.19 28.18
C GLY A 225 19.55 -13.77 26.96
N ILE A 226 18.89 -12.96 26.13
CA ILE A 226 18.13 -13.42 24.97
C ILE A 226 18.97 -13.29 23.71
N THR A 227 19.32 -14.43 23.12
CA THR A 227 19.92 -14.46 21.79
C THR A 227 18.84 -14.23 20.73
N VAL A 228 19.00 -13.16 19.94
CA VAL A 228 18.09 -12.82 18.84
C VAL A 228 18.68 -13.23 17.49
N GLN A 229 17.81 -13.51 16.52
CA GLN A 229 18.20 -13.65 15.13
C GLN A 229 18.43 -12.26 14.52
N ARG A 230 19.66 -11.96 14.08
CA ARG A 230 19.91 -10.71 13.36
C ARG A 230 19.59 -10.90 11.88
N ILE A 231 18.76 -10.02 11.34
CA ILE A 231 18.53 -9.89 9.91
C ILE A 231 19.56 -8.89 9.38
N ARG A 232 20.21 -9.22 8.26
CA ARG A 232 21.19 -8.35 7.60
C ARG A 232 20.78 -8.20 6.16
N TRP A 233 20.39 -7.00 5.76
CA TRP A 233 19.90 -6.78 4.41
C TRP A 233 21.07 -6.53 3.46
N GLY A 234 21.01 -7.09 2.25
CA GLY A 234 21.99 -6.84 1.19
C GLY A 234 23.38 -7.47 1.39
N LYS A 235 23.63 -8.19 2.49
CA LYS A 235 24.85 -9.01 2.61
C LYS A 235 24.66 -10.34 1.89
N LYS A 236 25.67 -10.76 1.12
CA LYS A 236 25.70 -12.12 0.57
C LYS A 236 25.66 -13.11 1.73
N ASP A 237 24.81 -14.12 1.63
CA ASP A 237 24.83 -15.25 2.57
C ASP A 237 26.28 -15.74 2.68
N ALA A 238 26.78 -15.86 3.91
CA ALA A 238 28.02 -16.59 4.12
C ALA A 238 27.79 -17.99 3.54
N GLN A 239 28.60 -18.38 2.55
CA GLN A 239 28.55 -19.75 2.03
C GLN A 239 28.70 -20.72 3.21
N PRO A 240 27.94 -21.83 3.20
CA PRO A 240 27.97 -22.82 4.27
C PRO A 240 29.37 -23.40 4.49
#